data_AF-A0A356F6M9-F1
#
_entry.id   AF-A0A356F6M9-F1
#
_cell.length_a   1.000
_cell.length_b   1.000
_cell.length_c   1.000
_cell.angle_alpha   90.00
_cell.angle_beta   90.00
_cell.angle_gamma   90.00
#
_symmetry.space_group_name_H-M   'P 1'
#
loop_
_entity.id
_entity.type
_entity.pdbx_description
1 polymer ?
#
loop_
_entity_poly.entity_id
_entity_poly.type
_entity_poly.pdbx_seq_one_letter_code
_entity_poly.pdbx_strand_id
1 'polypeptide(L)'
;MQKNKTYKMVGLFVLTGFLVFAAIIFHYVGKKFASDDSQYVVLYFEESIQGLNVGSSVVFKGVEVGQVAKISLITNLQNGTFKMPVFITFKQNRSFQMKDGQDASPEEILHSLIEKGLRARLISANYLTGQLMIELDMDPSAPAILRGTGEHLEIPTVISSIGMISKDLQEIPFRENMMQLGNLLKELDDKLPPIMDNLYSITNKTDKLLDGQATRAEKTITNFNAMVEQMSRAGRSVQNLADYLERHPEAMLQGKRRPR
;
A
#
# COMPACT_ATOMS: atom_id res chain seq x y z
N MET A 1 14.82 -77.81 -14.93
CA MET A 1 15.08 -76.88 -13.80
C MET A 1 15.66 -75.52 -14.24
N GLN A 2 15.20 -74.89 -15.33
CA GLN A 2 15.75 -73.58 -15.80
C GLN A 2 14.84 -72.36 -15.60
N LYS A 3 13.53 -72.53 -15.34
CA LYS A 3 12.57 -71.41 -15.24
C LYS A 3 12.89 -70.44 -14.09
N ASN A 4 13.43 -70.92 -12.97
CA ASN A 4 13.67 -70.12 -11.76
C ASN A 4 14.85 -69.14 -11.88
N LYS A 5 15.72 -69.27 -12.90
CA LYS A 5 16.91 -68.42 -13.06
C LYS A 5 16.54 -67.07 -13.71
N THR A 6 15.58 -67.09 -14.63
CA THR A 6 15.12 -65.88 -15.34
C THR A 6 14.37 -64.93 -14.42
N TYR A 7 13.46 -65.42 -13.56
CA TYR A 7 12.73 -64.56 -12.62
C TYR A 7 13.64 -63.88 -11.58
N LYS A 8 14.71 -64.57 -11.14
CA LYS A 8 15.71 -63.97 -10.24
C LYS A 8 16.52 -62.85 -10.91
N MET A 9 16.85 -63.00 -12.19
CA MET A 9 17.60 -62.00 -12.95
C MET A 9 16.73 -60.76 -13.26
N VAL A 10 15.46 -60.96 -13.61
CA VAL A 10 14.50 -59.86 -13.80
C VAL A 10 14.22 -59.14 -12.47
N GLY A 11 14.06 -59.89 -11.37
CA GLY A 11 13.89 -59.30 -10.04
C GLY A 11 15.08 -58.43 -9.63
N LEU A 12 16.31 -58.87 -9.89
CA LEU A 12 17.53 -58.10 -9.61
C LEU A 12 17.61 -56.80 -10.41
N PHE A 13 17.23 -56.85 -11.70
CA PHE A 13 17.19 -55.66 -12.57
C PHE A 13 16.16 -54.62 -12.10
N VAL A 14 14.96 -55.07 -11.71
CA VAL A 14 13.92 -54.17 -11.18
C VAL A 14 14.36 -53.53 -9.86
N LEU A 15 15.01 -54.30 -8.98
CA LEU A 15 15.51 -53.81 -7.69
C LEU A 15 16.64 -52.78 -7.86
N THR A 16 17.57 -53.03 -8.78
CA THR A 16 18.63 -52.07 -9.09
C THR A 16 18.09 -50.82 -9.76
N GLY A 17 17.16 -50.95 -10.72
CA GLY A 17 16.49 -49.82 -11.34
C GLY A 17 15.72 -48.95 -10.33
N PHE A 18 15.01 -49.59 -9.40
CA PHE A 18 14.30 -48.88 -8.33
C PHE A 18 15.25 -48.15 -7.37
N LEU A 19 16.38 -48.77 -6.98
CA LEU A 19 17.39 -48.13 -6.15
C LEU A 19 18.02 -46.91 -6.82
N VAL A 20 18.35 -47.01 -8.11
CA VAL A 20 18.89 -45.88 -8.88
C VAL A 20 17.85 -44.77 -9.01
N PHE A 21 16.60 -45.12 -9.31
CA PHE A 21 15.51 -44.15 -9.39
C PHE A 21 15.28 -43.43 -8.06
N ALA A 22 15.26 -44.17 -6.94
CA ALA A 22 15.15 -43.61 -5.61
C ALA A 22 16.33 -42.70 -5.26
N ALA A 23 17.55 -43.08 -5.64
CA ALA A 23 18.75 -42.25 -5.44
C ALA A 23 18.69 -40.94 -6.24
N ILE A 24 18.22 -40.98 -7.50
CA ILE A 24 18.02 -39.78 -8.32
C ILE A 24 16.95 -38.87 -7.69
N ILE A 25 15.80 -39.43 -7.31
CA ILE A 25 14.76 -38.67 -6.62
C ILE A 25 15.32 -38.05 -5.35
N PHE A 26 16.00 -38.82 -4.50
CA PHE A 26 16.53 -38.29 -3.24
C PHE A 26 17.59 -37.21 -3.47
N HIS A 27 18.42 -37.35 -4.51
CA HIS A 27 19.41 -36.33 -4.88
C HIS A 27 18.75 -35.02 -5.33
N TYR A 28 17.71 -35.10 -6.15
CA TYR A 28 17.04 -33.91 -6.72
C TYR A 28 16.00 -33.29 -5.78
N VAL A 29 15.25 -34.13 -5.06
CA VAL A 29 14.19 -33.71 -4.14
C VAL A 29 14.77 -33.33 -2.79
N GLY A 30 15.74 -34.09 -2.26
CA GLY A 30 16.39 -33.80 -0.98
C GLY A 30 17.11 -32.45 -0.98
N LYS A 31 17.80 -32.10 -2.07
CA LYS A 31 18.42 -30.78 -2.24
C LYS A 31 17.41 -29.63 -2.37
N LYS A 32 16.17 -29.91 -2.79
CA LYS A 32 15.10 -28.91 -2.85
C LYS A 32 14.50 -28.62 -1.46
N PHE A 33 14.64 -29.55 -0.51
CA PHE A 33 14.16 -29.40 0.88
C PHE A 33 15.26 -29.02 1.87
N ALA A 34 16.53 -29.25 1.55
CA ALA A 34 17.66 -28.69 2.28
C ALA A 34 17.82 -27.21 1.90
N SER A 35 16.98 -26.35 2.47
CA SER A 35 17.10 -24.90 2.35
C SER A 35 18.43 -24.47 2.96
N ASP A 36 19.31 -23.93 2.12
CA ASP A 36 20.51 -23.23 2.57
C ASP A 36 20.08 -21.84 3.06
N ASP A 37 19.69 -21.77 4.33
CA ASP A 37 19.17 -20.54 4.98
C ASP A 37 20.25 -19.44 5.10
N SER A 38 21.52 -19.77 4.81
CA SER A 38 22.68 -18.88 4.95
C SER A 38 22.71 -17.67 4.00
N GLN A 39 21.73 -17.56 3.09
CA GLN A 39 21.68 -16.49 2.08
C GLN A 39 20.41 -15.64 2.13
N TYR A 40 19.62 -15.77 3.19
CA TYR A 40 18.44 -14.94 3.34
C TYR A 40 18.76 -13.56 3.85
N VAL A 41 18.18 -12.58 3.18
CA VAL A 41 18.10 -11.20 3.66
C VAL A 41 16.66 -10.95 4.09
N VAL A 42 16.50 -10.33 5.26
CA VAL A 42 15.19 -10.13 5.88
C VAL A 42 14.72 -8.69 5.70
N LEU A 43 13.41 -8.54 5.52
CA LEU A 43 12.70 -7.26 5.40
C LEU A 43 11.53 -7.26 6.38
N TYR A 44 11.27 -6.12 7.02
CA TYR A 44 10.12 -5.94 7.91
C TYR A 44 9.25 -4.80 7.41
N PHE A 45 8.07 -5.10 6.86
CA PHE A 45 7.11 -4.08 6.42
C PHE A 45 6.13 -3.73 7.54
N GLU A 46 5.85 -2.44 7.70
CA GLU A 46 4.82 -1.93 8.66
C GLU A 46 3.43 -1.84 8.03
N GLU A 47 3.36 -1.90 6.70
CA GLU A 47 2.13 -1.89 5.94
C GLU A 47 1.66 -3.32 5.58
N SER A 48 0.43 -3.44 5.10
CA SER A 48 -0.09 -4.72 4.63
C SER A 48 0.74 -5.23 3.44
N ILE A 49 1.22 -6.47 3.54
CA ILE A 49 1.88 -7.16 2.42
C ILE A 49 0.89 -7.94 1.54
N GLN A 50 -0.42 -7.68 1.68
CA GLN A 50 -1.44 -8.38 0.90
C GLN A 50 -1.16 -8.24 -0.61
N GLY A 51 -1.06 -9.38 -1.29
CA GLY A 51 -0.68 -9.43 -2.71
C GLY A 51 0.79 -9.76 -2.96
N LEU A 52 1.63 -9.76 -1.92
CA LEU A 52 2.98 -10.30 -1.95
C LEU A 52 2.95 -11.82 -1.71
N ASN A 53 3.64 -12.58 -2.55
CA ASN A 53 3.68 -14.04 -2.46
C ASN A 53 5.13 -14.54 -2.44
N VAL A 54 5.32 -15.78 -1.97
CA VAL A 54 6.57 -16.51 -2.21
C VAL A 54 6.79 -16.61 -3.72
N GLY A 55 7.99 -16.25 -4.17
CA GLY A 55 8.34 -16.12 -5.59
C GLY A 55 8.08 -14.74 -6.19
N SER A 56 7.46 -13.79 -5.47
CA SER A 56 7.39 -12.39 -5.94
C SER A 56 8.78 -11.85 -6.22
N SER A 57 8.93 -11.12 -7.32
CA SER A 57 10.21 -10.56 -7.74
C SER A 57 10.73 -9.52 -6.76
N VAL A 58 12.06 -9.48 -6.63
CA VAL A 58 12.78 -8.37 -6.01
C VAL A 58 13.52 -7.65 -7.13
N VAL A 59 13.23 -6.38 -7.33
CA VAL A 59 13.77 -5.58 -8.44
C VAL A 59 14.61 -4.43 -7.92
N PHE A 60 15.65 -4.05 -8.65
CA PHE A 60 16.39 -2.81 -8.44
C PHE A 60 16.31 -1.99 -9.72
N LYS A 61 15.73 -0.79 -9.66
CA LYS A 61 15.47 0.06 -10.85
C LYS A 61 14.82 -0.72 -12.01
N GLY A 62 13.86 -1.58 -11.70
CA GLY A 62 13.13 -2.40 -12.69
C GLY A 62 13.84 -3.68 -13.16
N VAL A 63 15.09 -3.93 -12.76
CA VAL A 63 15.81 -5.16 -13.08
C VAL A 63 15.61 -6.16 -11.94
N GLU A 64 15.14 -7.37 -12.27
CA GLU A 64 15.01 -8.44 -11.28
C GLU A 64 16.39 -8.89 -10.77
N VAL A 65 16.60 -8.75 -9.47
CA VAL A 65 17.84 -9.08 -8.75
C VAL A 65 17.66 -10.26 -7.79
N GLY A 66 16.41 -10.59 -7.44
CA GLY A 66 16.11 -11.62 -6.47
C GLY A 66 14.64 -12.00 -6.46
N GLN A 67 14.25 -12.74 -5.43
CA GLN A 67 12.88 -13.21 -5.24
C GLN A 67 12.56 -13.39 -3.75
N VAL A 68 11.28 -13.31 -3.40
CA VAL A 68 10.77 -13.66 -2.08
C VAL A 68 10.92 -15.17 -1.88
N ALA A 69 11.73 -15.58 -0.91
CA ALA A 69 11.97 -16.97 -0.58
C ALA A 69 10.95 -17.51 0.43
N LYS A 70 10.61 -16.70 1.45
CA LYS A 70 9.75 -17.12 2.56
C LYS A 70 9.08 -15.91 3.20
N ILE A 71 7.84 -16.09 3.65
CA ILE A 71 7.10 -15.12 4.47
C ILE A 71 6.74 -15.85 5.76
N SER A 72 7.11 -15.28 6.91
CA SER A 72 6.80 -15.88 8.22
C SER A 72 6.00 -14.90 9.05
N LEU A 73 5.18 -15.44 9.96
CA LEU A 73 4.48 -14.66 10.99
C LEU A 73 5.07 -15.04 12.34
N ILE A 74 5.78 -14.11 12.96
CA ILE A 74 6.35 -14.28 14.30
C ILE A 74 5.43 -13.55 15.27
N THR A 75 4.92 -14.30 16.25
CA THR A 75 4.12 -13.73 17.33
C THR A 75 4.99 -13.62 18.57
N ASN A 76 5.13 -12.41 19.12
CA ASN A 76 5.72 -12.25 20.42
C ASN A 76 4.61 -12.37 21.48
N LEU A 77 4.57 -13.54 22.13
CA LEU A 77 3.56 -13.88 23.13
C LEU A 77 3.63 -13.00 24.39
N GLN A 78 4.74 -12.31 24.64
CA GLN A 78 4.92 -11.49 25.84
C GLN A 78 4.25 -10.11 25.71
N ASN A 79 4.16 -9.56 24.49
CA ASN A 79 3.60 -8.24 24.25
C ASN A 79 2.46 -8.23 23.20
N GLY A 80 2.05 -9.42 22.72
CA GLY A 80 0.96 -9.57 21.75
C GLY A 80 1.28 -8.97 20.36
N THR A 81 2.54 -8.63 20.09
CA THR A 81 2.92 -8.02 18.81
C THR A 81 3.17 -9.09 17.75
N PHE A 82 2.64 -8.84 16.55
CA PHE A 82 2.87 -9.67 15.38
C PHE A 82 3.90 -8.99 14.49
N LYS A 83 4.97 -9.71 14.15
CA LYS A 83 5.96 -9.30 13.15
C LYS A 83 5.88 -10.23 11.96
N MET A 84 5.96 -9.68 10.76
CA MET A 84 5.90 -10.45 9.53
C MET A 84 7.19 -10.28 8.73
N PRO A 85 8.28 -10.98 9.12
CA PRO A 85 9.50 -10.95 8.33
C PRO A 85 9.29 -11.58 6.96
N VAL A 86 9.77 -10.88 5.94
CA VAL A 86 9.83 -11.35 4.57
C VAL A 86 11.29 -11.63 4.24
N PHE A 87 11.59 -12.88 3.90
CA PHE A 87 12.92 -13.34 3.52
C PHE A 87 13.04 -13.32 2.00
N ILE A 88 14.08 -12.67 1.52
CA ILE A 88 14.44 -12.62 0.10
C ILE A 88 15.77 -13.33 -0.15
N THR A 89 15.97 -13.78 -1.38
CA THR A 89 17.24 -14.29 -1.86
C THR A 89 17.63 -13.57 -3.14
N PHE A 90 18.93 -13.29 -3.29
CA PHE A 90 19.49 -12.69 -4.49
C PHE A 90 19.89 -13.78 -5.49
N LYS A 91 19.76 -13.50 -6.79
CA LYS A 91 20.21 -14.43 -7.82
C LYS A 91 21.74 -14.47 -7.81
N GLN A 92 22.33 -15.57 -7.31
CA GLN A 92 23.79 -15.79 -7.18
C GLN A 92 24.62 -15.51 -8.45
N ASN A 93 24.01 -15.51 -9.63
CA ASN A 93 24.73 -15.54 -10.91
C ASN A 93 24.91 -14.18 -11.61
N ARG A 94 24.69 -13.07 -10.91
CA ARG A 94 25.11 -11.75 -11.38
C ARG A 94 26.10 -11.18 -10.38
N SER A 95 27.35 -11.57 -10.58
CA SER A 95 28.49 -11.00 -9.90
C SER A 95 28.36 -9.48 -9.90
N PHE A 96 28.12 -8.90 -8.72
CA PHE A 96 28.45 -7.49 -8.47
C PHE A 96 29.97 -7.41 -8.53
N GLN A 97 30.53 -7.41 -9.74
CA GLN A 97 31.96 -7.20 -9.95
C GLN A 97 32.23 -5.76 -9.57
N MET A 98 32.68 -5.56 -8.34
CA MET A 98 33.33 -4.32 -7.95
C MET A 98 34.50 -4.11 -8.92
N LYS A 99 34.54 -2.94 -9.55
CA LYS A 99 35.55 -2.59 -10.56
C LYS A 99 36.97 -2.48 -9.97
N ASP A 100 37.10 -2.60 -8.64
CA ASP A 100 38.31 -2.30 -7.85
C ASP A 100 39.10 -3.51 -7.35
N GLY A 101 38.79 -4.74 -7.77
CA GLY A 101 39.66 -5.90 -7.54
C GLY A 101 39.85 -6.31 -6.07
N GLN A 102 39.01 -5.82 -5.16
CA GLN A 102 38.90 -6.30 -3.79
C GLN A 102 37.76 -7.30 -3.69
N ASP A 103 38.05 -8.50 -3.19
CA ASP A 103 37.07 -9.55 -2.91
C ASP A 103 36.23 -9.15 -1.69
N ALA A 104 35.26 -8.26 -1.88
CA ALA A 104 34.25 -7.95 -0.87
C ALA A 104 33.18 -9.04 -0.87
N SER A 105 32.78 -9.50 0.32
CA SER A 105 31.68 -10.45 0.42
C SER A 105 30.36 -9.80 -0.05
N PRO A 106 29.41 -10.56 -0.65
CA PRO A 106 28.11 -10.00 -1.03
C PRO A 106 27.38 -9.31 0.12
N GLU A 107 27.59 -9.79 1.35
CA GLU A 107 27.07 -9.21 2.59
C GLU A 107 27.68 -7.83 2.87
N GLU A 108 29.01 -7.67 2.77
CA GLU A 108 29.70 -6.39 2.93
C GLU A 108 29.26 -5.36 1.89
N ILE A 109 29.10 -5.80 0.63
CA ILE A 109 28.61 -4.94 -0.45
C ILE A 109 27.21 -4.43 -0.10
N LEU A 110 26.32 -5.35 0.29
CA LEU A 110 24.95 -5.00 0.64
C LEU A 110 24.88 -4.10 1.87
N HIS A 111 25.71 -4.36 2.88
CA HIS A 111 25.86 -3.48 4.05
C HIS A 111 26.27 -2.06 3.65
N SER A 112 27.30 -1.92 2.80
CA SER A 112 27.72 -0.61 2.28
C SER A 112 26.62 0.09 1.47
N LEU A 113 25.79 -0.66 0.74
CA LEU A 113 24.64 -0.09 0.03
C LEU A 113 23.56 0.41 1.01
N ILE A 114 23.26 -0.35 2.07
CA ILE A 114 22.30 0.04 3.13
C ILE A 114 22.74 1.35 3.79
N GLU A 115 24.03 1.45 4.14
CA GLU A 115 24.63 2.68 4.70
C GLU A 115 24.51 3.87 3.75
N LYS A 116 24.66 3.63 2.44
CA LYS A 116 24.51 4.64 1.38
C LYS A 116 23.06 4.97 1.05
N GLY A 117 22.08 4.34 1.71
CA GLY A 117 20.66 4.64 1.55
C GLY A 117 19.85 3.58 0.83
N LEU A 118 20.32 2.34 0.68
CA LEU A 118 19.49 1.28 0.10
C LEU A 118 18.27 1.01 1.01
N ARG A 119 17.07 1.09 0.43
CA ARG A 119 15.80 0.81 1.08
C ARG A 119 14.97 -0.14 0.24
N ALA A 120 14.14 -0.93 0.91
CA ALA A 120 13.12 -1.75 0.29
C ALA A 120 11.74 -1.12 0.43
N ARG A 121 10.93 -1.18 -0.63
CA ARG A 121 9.51 -0.78 -0.59
C ARG A 121 8.65 -1.77 -1.37
N LEU A 122 7.37 -1.84 -1.00
CA LEU A 122 6.38 -2.58 -1.79
C LEU A 122 5.95 -1.74 -2.98
N ILE A 123 5.89 -2.37 -4.16
CA ILE A 123 5.32 -1.77 -5.36
C ILE A 123 4.35 -2.73 -6.03
N SER A 124 3.42 -2.19 -6.80
CA SER A 124 2.47 -2.99 -7.58
C SER A 124 3.16 -3.62 -8.77
N ALA A 125 3.13 -4.96 -8.85
CA ALA A 125 3.50 -5.71 -10.05
C ALA A 125 2.36 -5.73 -11.07
N ASN A 126 1.12 -5.80 -10.57
CA ASN A 126 -0.07 -5.78 -11.40
C ASN A 126 -1.22 -5.05 -10.69
N TYR A 127 -1.55 -3.86 -11.18
CA TYR A 127 -2.62 -3.03 -10.65
C TYR A 127 -4.01 -3.67 -10.76
N LEU A 128 -4.23 -4.59 -11.71
CA LEU A 128 -5.52 -5.25 -11.90
C LEU A 128 -5.77 -6.36 -10.86
N THR A 129 -4.73 -7.13 -10.52
CA THR A 129 -4.84 -8.25 -9.58
C THR A 129 -4.42 -7.89 -8.16
N GLY A 130 -3.83 -6.71 -7.96
CA GLY A 130 -3.26 -6.29 -6.67
C GLY A 130 -1.99 -7.05 -6.30
N GLN A 131 -1.30 -7.68 -7.26
CA GLN A 131 -0.07 -8.41 -6.98
C GLN A 131 1.07 -7.43 -6.69
N LEU A 132 1.82 -7.71 -5.63
CA LEU A 132 2.95 -6.90 -5.18
C LEU A 132 4.30 -7.55 -5.52
N MET A 133 5.30 -6.69 -5.69
CA MET A 133 6.72 -7.04 -5.73
C MET A 133 7.52 -6.10 -4.83
N ILE A 134 8.76 -6.44 -4.55
CA ILE A 134 9.65 -5.62 -3.73
C ILE A 134 10.58 -4.84 -4.65
N GLU A 135 10.62 -3.52 -4.47
CA GLU A 135 11.62 -2.67 -5.09
C GLU A 135 12.71 -2.32 -4.08
N LEU A 136 13.95 -2.48 -4.51
CA LEU A 136 15.14 -1.95 -3.86
C LEU A 136 15.52 -0.64 -4.56
N ASP A 137 15.66 0.43 -3.80
CA ASP A 137 16.05 1.74 -4.32
C ASP A 137 16.98 2.49 -3.35
N MET A 138 17.74 3.45 -3.87
CA MET A 138 18.60 4.31 -3.07
C MET A 138 17.84 5.55 -2.62
N ASP A 139 17.52 5.62 -1.34
CA ASP A 139 16.93 6.76 -0.65
C ASP A 139 17.76 7.12 0.59
N PRO A 140 18.79 7.97 0.44
CA PRO A 140 19.63 8.42 1.54
C PRO A 140 18.87 9.28 2.56
N SER A 141 17.72 9.84 2.19
CA SER A 141 16.93 10.70 3.06
C SER A 141 16.05 9.91 4.04
N ALA A 142 15.68 8.68 3.67
CA ALA A 142 14.86 7.81 4.49
C ALA A 142 15.65 7.18 5.65
N PRO A 143 15.10 7.14 6.88
CA PRO A 143 15.79 6.59 8.04
C PRO A 143 16.04 5.07 7.89
N ALA A 144 17.20 4.60 8.34
CA ALA A 144 17.56 3.18 8.38
C ALA A 144 17.06 2.53 9.68
N ILE A 145 15.76 2.27 9.78
CA ILE A 145 15.18 1.62 10.97
C ILE A 145 15.27 0.10 10.79
N LEU A 146 16.10 -0.53 11.62
CA LEU A 146 16.20 -1.99 11.72
C LEU A 146 15.25 -2.52 12.81
N ARG A 147 14.54 -3.61 12.53
CA ARG A 147 13.46 -4.17 13.36
C ARG A 147 13.68 -5.62 13.78
N GLY A 148 14.67 -6.29 13.20
CA GLY A 148 15.04 -7.67 13.45
C GLY A 148 15.88 -7.88 14.70
N THR A 149 16.31 -9.13 14.90
CA THR A 149 17.14 -9.59 16.02
C THR A 149 18.64 -9.63 15.69
N GLY A 150 19.00 -9.38 14.42
CA GLY A 150 20.39 -9.46 13.92
C GLY A 150 20.82 -10.86 13.45
N GLU A 151 19.91 -11.85 13.43
CA GLU A 151 20.22 -13.21 12.94
C GLU A 151 20.46 -13.28 11.43
N HIS A 152 19.80 -12.39 10.67
CA HIS A 152 19.93 -12.26 9.22
C HIS A 152 20.22 -10.80 8.89
N LEU A 153 20.96 -10.56 7.80
CA LEU A 153 21.15 -9.20 7.28
C LEU A 153 19.78 -8.59 6.93
N GLU A 154 19.52 -7.38 7.44
CA GLU A 154 18.25 -6.68 7.25
C GLU A 154 18.42 -5.48 6.32
N ILE A 155 17.59 -5.39 5.28
CA ILE A 155 17.48 -4.15 4.50
C ILE A 155 16.33 -3.33 5.10
N PRO A 156 16.57 -2.06 5.50
CA PRO A 156 15.52 -1.20 6.02
C PRO A 156 14.42 -0.98 4.98
N THR A 157 13.18 -0.99 5.46
CA THR A 157 11.99 -0.77 4.63
C THR A 157 11.44 0.64 4.79
N VAL A 158 10.79 1.12 3.74
CA VAL A 158 10.00 2.35 3.75
C VAL A 158 8.58 2.04 3.31
N ILE A 159 7.63 2.87 3.76
CA ILE A 159 6.23 2.73 3.37
C ILE A 159 6.07 2.99 1.87
N SER A 160 5.28 2.17 1.19
CA SER A 160 4.92 2.37 -0.21
C SER A 160 4.07 3.64 -0.40
N SER A 161 3.97 4.14 -1.64
CA SER A 161 3.08 5.27 -1.96
C SER A 161 1.62 4.95 -1.65
N ILE A 162 1.18 3.71 -1.88
CA ILE A 162 -0.21 3.31 -1.59
C ILE A 162 -0.43 3.15 -0.08
N GLY A 163 0.56 2.64 0.64
CA GLY A 163 0.55 2.58 2.10
C GLY A 163 0.49 3.96 2.73
N MET A 164 1.25 4.92 2.19
CA MET A 164 1.23 6.32 2.61
C MET A 164 -0.17 6.91 2.45
N ILE A 165 -0.81 6.75 1.28
CA ILE A 165 -2.19 7.20 1.06
C ILE A 165 -3.15 6.54 2.07
N SER A 166 -3.02 5.23 2.30
CA SER A 166 -3.88 4.52 3.26
C SER A 166 -3.70 5.04 4.68
N LYS A 167 -2.47 5.32 5.09
CA LYS A 167 -2.14 5.90 6.40
C LYS A 167 -2.71 7.31 6.51
N ASP A 168 -2.47 8.15 5.53
CA ASP A 168 -2.97 9.53 5.51
C ASP A 168 -4.50 9.55 5.60
N LEU A 169 -5.20 8.67 4.88
CA LEU A 169 -6.67 8.56 4.93
C LEU A 169 -7.20 8.14 6.30
N GLN A 170 -6.46 7.32 7.06
CA GLN A 170 -6.85 6.93 8.42
C GLN A 170 -6.70 8.08 9.41
N GLU A 171 -5.77 9.01 9.15
CA GLU A 171 -5.49 10.15 10.02
C GLU A 171 -6.41 11.37 9.74
N ILE A 172 -7.21 11.37 8.66
CA ILE A 172 -8.18 12.45 8.39
C ILE A 172 -9.31 12.42 9.44
N PRO A 173 -9.49 13.48 10.26
CA PRO A 173 -10.57 13.55 11.23
C PRO A 173 -11.89 13.94 10.53
N PHE A 174 -12.44 13.00 9.75
CA PHE A 174 -13.66 13.21 8.96
C PHE A 174 -14.81 13.77 9.80
N ARG A 175 -15.00 13.25 11.03
CA ARG A 175 -16.03 13.73 11.94
C ARG A 175 -15.86 15.21 12.29
N GLU A 176 -14.64 15.65 12.57
CA GLU A 176 -14.36 17.02 13.00
C GLU A 176 -14.56 18.02 11.87
N ASN A 177 -14.09 17.66 10.67
CA ASN A 177 -14.31 18.46 9.46
C ASN A 177 -15.79 18.55 9.08
N MET A 178 -16.56 17.47 9.24
CA MET A 178 -18.01 17.49 8.98
C MET A 178 -18.78 18.30 10.04
N MET A 179 -18.39 18.24 11.31
CA MET A 179 -18.99 19.07 12.36
C MET A 179 -18.73 20.57 12.12
N GLN A 180 -17.51 20.95 11.73
CA GLN A 180 -17.20 22.33 11.38
C GLN A 180 -18.03 22.80 10.18
N LEU A 181 -18.19 21.96 9.16
CA LEU A 181 -19.05 22.28 8.02
C LEU A 181 -20.52 22.43 8.42
N GLY A 182 -21.03 21.54 9.27
CA GLY A 182 -22.39 21.63 9.83
C GLY A 182 -22.59 22.91 10.64
N ASN A 183 -21.61 23.30 11.46
CA ASN A 183 -21.66 24.54 12.24
C ASN A 183 -21.61 25.78 11.34
N LEU A 184 -20.79 25.79 10.30
CA LEU A 184 -20.76 26.89 9.32
C LEU A 184 -22.08 27.01 8.56
N LEU A 185 -22.67 25.88 8.14
CA LEU A 185 -23.97 25.87 7.46
C LEU A 185 -25.08 26.36 8.40
N LYS A 186 -25.06 25.96 9.67
CA LYS A 186 -26.01 26.42 10.68
C LYS A 186 -25.84 27.91 10.99
N GLU A 187 -24.61 28.38 11.14
CA GLU A 187 -24.33 29.81 11.35
C GLU A 187 -24.74 30.65 10.14
N LEU A 188 -24.59 30.12 8.92
CA LEU A 188 -25.07 30.76 7.70
C LEU A 188 -26.60 30.80 7.67
N ASP A 189 -27.29 29.71 8.02
CA ASP A 189 -28.76 29.64 8.12
C ASP A 189 -29.31 30.62 9.17
N ASP A 190 -28.66 30.72 10.33
CA ASP A 190 -29.07 31.62 11.41
C ASP A 190 -28.84 33.11 11.08
N LYS A 191 -27.78 33.44 10.32
CA LYS A 191 -27.40 34.82 10.00
C LYS A 191 -27.97 35.37 8.70
N LEU A 192 -28.46 34.51 7.82
CA LEU A 192 -29.06 34.92 6.55
C LEU A 192 -30.38 35.71 6.71
N PRO A 193 -31.36 35.31 7.55
CA PRO A 193 -32.63 36.03 7.68
C PRO A 193 -32.47 37.48 8.16
N PRO A 194 -31.66 37.79 9.20
CA PRO A 194 -31.44 39.17 9.64
C PRO A 194 -30.74 40.05 8.58
N ILE A 195 -29.83 39.47 7.80
CA ILE A 195 -29.17 40.18 6.68
C ILE A 195 -30.22 40.54 5.63
N MET A 196 -31.14 39.62 5.34
CA MET A 196 -32.21 39.88 4.38
C MET A 196 -33.18 40.95 4.85
N ASP A 197 -33.61 40.90 6.11
CA ASP A 197 -34.50 41.91 6.69
C ASP A 197 -33.87 43.32 6.64
N ASN A 198 -32.58 43.42 6.94
CA ASN A 198 -31.85 44.67 6.86
C ASN A 198 -31.74 45.18 5.42
N LEU A 199 -31.49 44.30 4.44
CA LEU A 199 -31.46 44.66 3.02
C LEU A 199 -32.82 45.18 2.55
N TYR A 200 -33.93 44.51 2.88
CA TYR A 200 -35.28 45.00 2.56
C TYR A 200 -35.59 46.36 3.19
N SER A 201 -35.12 46.60 4.42
CA SER A 201 -35.32 47.86 5.12
C SER A 201 -34.54 49.03 4.51
N ILE A 202 -33.36 48.75 3.93
CA ILE A 202 -32.55 49.72 3.20
C ILE A 202 -33.24 50.04 1.87
N THR A 203 -33.68 49.05 1.10
CA THR A 203 -34.36 49.28 -0.19
C THR A 203 -35.60 50.16 -0.03
N ASN A 204 -36.47 49.83 0.93
CA ASN A 204 -37.70 50.59 1.18
C ASN A 204 -37.47 52.03 1.68
N LYS A 205 -36.32 52.30 2.33
CA LYS A 205 -35.91 53.65 2.73
C LYS A 205 -35.20 54.43 1.62
N THR A 206 -34.56 53.73 0.69
CA THR A 206 -33.80 54.34 -0.42
C THR A 206 -34.70 54.69 -1.61
N ASP A 207 -35.84 54.00 -1.79
CA ASP A 207 -36.91 54.31 -2.75
C ASP A 207 -37.46 55.73 -2.62
N LYS A 208 -37.34 56.35 -1.44
CA LYS A 208 -37.80 57.73 -1.21
C LYS A 208 -36.76 58.80 -1.51
N LEU A 209 -35.52 58.46 -1.85
CA LEU A 209 -34.44 59.46 -1.91
C LEU A 209 -33.66 59.57 -3.24
N LEU A 210 -33.58 58.57 -4.13
CA LEU A 210 -32.70 58.68 -5.32
C LEU A 210 -33.13 57.84 -6.53
N ASP A 211 -33.68 58.49 -7.56
CA ASP A 211 -34.20 57.91 -8.82
C ASP A 211 -33.12 57.34 -9.78
N GLY A 212 -31.85 57.26 -9.36
CA GLY A 212 -30.72 56.80 -10.20
C GLY A 212 -29.85 55.69 -9.60
N GLN A 213 -30.01 55.36 -8.32
CA GLN A 213 -29.22 54.32 -7.62
C GLN A 213 -30.04 53.08 -7.19
N ALA A 214 -31.37 53.17 -7.18
CA ALA A 214 -32.29 52.08 -6.80
C ALA A 214 -32.09 50.82 -7.67
N THR A 215 -31.83 50.98 -8.97
CA THR A 215 -31.66 49.87 -9.91
C THR A 215 -30.41 49.01 -9.63
N ARG A 216 -29.39 49.57 -8.95
CA ARG A 216 -28.16 48.84 -8.59
C ARG A 216 -28.37 48.03 -7.31
N ALA A 217 -29.16 48.55 -6.37
CA ALA A 217 -29.56 47.84 -5.15
C ALA A 217 -30.50 46.67 -5.46
N GLU A 218 -31.51 46.87 -6.33
CA GLU A 218 -32.41 45.79 -6.78
C GLU A 218 -31.65 44.65 -7.46
N LYS A 219 -30.72 44.97 -8.38
CA LYS A 219 -29.88 43.96 -9.04
C LYS A 219 -28.97 43.23 -8.06
N THR A 220 -28.46 43.91 -7.04
CA THR A 220 -27.63 43.29 -6.00
C THR A 220 -28.45 42.33 -5.14
N ILE A 221 -29.68 42.70 -4.78
CA ILE A 221 -30.59 41.87 -3.97
C ILE A 221 -31.06 40.64 -4.76
N THR A 222 -31.42 40.80 -6.04
CA THR A 222 -31.82 39.68 -6.89
C THR A 222 -30.67 38.72 -7.16
N ASN A 223 -29.46 39.23 -7.42
CA ASN A 223 -28.25 38.40 -7.56
C ASN A 223 -27.87 37.69 -6.26
N PHE A 224 -28.02 38.34 -5.11
CA PHE A 224 -27.76 37.75 -3.80
C PHE A 224 -28.76 36.64 -3.47
N ASN A 225 -30.06 36.86 -3.71
CA ASN A 225 -31.09 35.82 -3.53
C ASN A 225 -30.82 34.60 -4.42
N ALA A 226 -30.45 34.82 -5.68
CA ALA A 226 -30.07 33.73 -6.59
C ALA A 226 -28.83 32.96 -6.09
N MET A 227 -27.84 33.66 -5.53
CA MET A 227 -26.65 33.05 -4.94
C MET A 227 -27.00 32.23 -3.69
N VAL A 228 -27.81 32.76 -2.78
CA VAL A 228 -28.26 32.04 -1.58
C VAL A 228 -29.05 30.79 -1.96
N GLU A 229 -29.92 30.88 -2.96
CA GLU A 229 -30.66 29.72 -3.45
C GLU A 229 -29.74 28.65 -4.05
N GLN A 230 -28.76 29.06 -4.87
CA GLN A 230 -27.75 28.15 -5.41
C GLN A 230 -26.88 27.52 -4.32
N MET A 231 -26.49 28.28 -3.30
CA MET A 231 -25.74 27.78 -2.14
C MET A 231 -26.58 26.82 -1.29
N SER A 232 -27.87 27.08 -1.09
CA SER A 232 -28.80 26.17 -0.41
C SER A 232 -28.97 24.86 -1.20
N ARG A 233 -29.08 24.92 -2.53
CA ARG A 233 -29.14 23.73 -3.40
C ARG A 233 -27.83 22.94 -3.34
N ALA A 234 -26.69 23.62 -3.35
CA ALA A 234 -25.37 23.01 -3.19
C ALA A 234 -25.20 22.36 -1.81
N GLY A 235 -25.56 23.06 -0.74
CA GLY A 235 -25.53 22.55 0.64
C GLY A 235 -26.38 21.30 0.80
N ARG A 236 -27.61 21.30 0.26
CA ARG A 236 -28.46 20.09 0.22
C ARG A 236 -27.84 18.95 -0.59
N SER A 237 -27.14 19.24 -1.69
CA SER A 237 -26.43 18.21 -2.46
C SER A 237 -25.27 17.58 -1.67
N VAL A 238 -24.54 18.40 -0.90
CA VAL A 238 -23.45 17.95 -0.03
C VAL A 238 -24.01 17.16 1.15
N GLN A 239 -25.11 17.61 1.75
CA GLN A 239 -25.78 16.90 2.83
C GLN A 239 -26.35 15.55 2.36
N ASN A 240 -26.97 15.51 1.18
CA ASN A 240 -27.41 14.25 0.57
C ASN A 240 -26.24 13.29 0.28
N LEU A 241 -25.07 13.82 -0.11
CA LEU A 241 -23.86 13.02 -0.28
C LEU A 241 -23.34 12.52 1.06
N ALA A 242 -23.30 13.37 2.09
CA ALA A 242 -22.89 13.00 3.44
C ALA A 242 -23.80 11.89 4.00
N ASP A 243 -25.12 12.07 3.94
CA ASP A 243 -26.11 11.08 4.37
C ASP A 243 -26.02 9.78 3.55
N TYR A 244 -25.62 9.86 2.28
CA TYR A 244 -25.40 8.69 1.42
C TYR A 244 -24.12 7.95 1.82
N LEU A 245 -23.02 8.67 2.09
CA LEU A 245 -21.75 8.09 2.53
C LEU A 245 -21.85 7.52 3.95
N GLU A 246 -22.65 8.12 4.83
CA GLU A 246 -22.95 7.60 6.16
C GLU A 246 -23.73 6.28 6.09
N ARG A 247 -24.66 6.17 5.14
CA ARG A 247 -25.44 4.94 4.90
C ARG A 247 -24.69 3.88 4.07
N HIS A 248 -23.69 4.27 3.29
CA HIS A 248 -22.91 3.41 2.40
C HIS A 248 -21.42 3.71 2.48
N PRO A 249 -20.73 3.31 3.56
CA PRO A 249 -19.29 3.56 3.73
C PRO A 249 -18.44 2.95 2.61
N GLU A 250 -18.88 1.83 2.00
CA GLU A 250 -18.24 1.20 0.85
C GLU A 250 -18.19 2.07 -0.42
N ALA A 251 -19.04 3.10 -0.52
CA ALA A 251 -19.07 4.00 -1.66
C ALA A 251 -17.85 4.95 -1.70
N MET A 252 -17.11 5.12 -0.60
CA MET A 252 -15.88 5.91 -0.57
C MET A 252 -14.75 5.30 -1.43
N LEU A 253 -14.71 3.97 -1.55
CA LEU A 253 -13.65 3.26 -2.27
C LEU A 253 -14.06 2.82 -3.68
N GLN A 254 -15.34 2.59 -3.92
CA GLN A 254 -15.85 2.04 -5.19
C GLN A 254 -16.63 3.06 -6.02
N GLY A 255 -16.89 4.25 -5.47
CA GLY A 255 -17.81 5.22 -6.06
C GLY A 255 -19.26 4.77 -6.00
N LYS A 256 -20.17 5.64 -6.44
CA LYS A 256 -21.63 5.39 -6.44
C LYS A 256 -21.97 4.22 -7.38
N ARG A 257 -22.39 3.07 -6.82
CA ARG A 257 -22.91 1.95 -7.62
C ARG A 257 -24.20 2.37 -8.32
N ARG A 258 -24.25 2.23 -9.64
CA ARG A 258 -25.49 2.45 -10.40
C ARG A 258 -26.49 1.34 -10.03
N PRO A 259 -27.75 1.67 -9.70
CA PRO A 259 -28.78 0.64 -9.57
C PRO A 259 -28.94 -0.06 -10.92
N ARG A 260 -29.04 -1.39 -10.89
CA ARG A 260 -29.36 -2.21 -12.06
C ARG A 260 -30.82 -2.04 -12.44
#